data_AF-A0A0C3CYU1-F1
#
_entry.id   AF-A0A0C3CYU1-F1
#
_cell.length_a   1.000
_cell.length_b   1.000
_cell.length_c   1.000
_cell.angle_alpha   90.00
_cell.angle_beta   90.00
_cell.angle_gamma   90.00
#
_symmetry.space_group_name_H-M   'P 1'
#
loop_
_entity.id
_entity.type
_entity.pdbx_description
1 polymer ?
#
loop_
_entity_poly.entity_id
_entity_poly.type
_entity_poly.pdbx_seq_one_letter_code
_entity_poly.pdbx_strand_id
1 'polypeptide(L)'
;MASTTTPLTDSNQYYASKYGRIAIFTGDNYTAFATTCRTALVVVGAWSIVDGTEIRPAGAGAGRRDWDDRNRKAIQLISSSVSVPFQPCITDGINEEDANIMWAELTKEDRATSRVYQANLYSQFNQAAWNPQTESIRTFQARLEEFRA
;
A
#
# COMPACT_ATOMS: atom_id res chain seq x y z
N MET A 1 -13.16 -4.47 38.95
CA MET A 1 -12.06 -3.89 38.15
C MET A 1 -12.14 -4.52 36.77
N ALA A 2 -12.65 -3.80 35.78
CA ALA A 2 -12.73 -4.28 34.41
C ALA A 2 -11.41 -3.89 33.72
N SER A 3 -10.57 -4.89 33.45
CA SER A 3 -9.41 -4.72 32.57
C SER A 3 -9.93 -4.52 31.16
N THR A 4 -9.86 -3.29 30.67
CA THR A 4 -10.08 -2.99 29.25
C THR A 4 -8.87 -3.52 28.50
N THR A 5 -8.97 -4.75 28.01
CA THR A 5 -8.01 -5.29 27.05
C THR A 5 -8.18 -4.48 25.77
N THR A 6 -7.34 -3.45 25.57
CA THR A 6 -7.20 -2.81 24.26
C THR A 6 -6.86 -3.92 23.28
N PRO A 7 -7.66 -4.16 22.21
CA PRO A 7 -7.20 -5.05 21.16
C PRO A 7 -5.96 -4.38 20.57
N LEU A 8 -4.81 -5.02 20.70
CA LEU A 8 -3.70 -4.74 19.80
C LEU A 8 -4.24 -5.10 18.41
N THR A 9 -4.68 -4.08 17.67
CA THR A 9 -5.06 -4.23 16.28
C THR A 9 -3.83 -4.77 15.58
N ASP A 10 -3.85 -6.07 15.24
CA ASP A 10 -2.80 -6.71 14.46
C ASP A 10 -2.89 -6.09 13.05
N SER A 11 -2.25 -4.92 12.89
CA SER A 11 -2.45 -3.98 11.80
C SER A 11 -1.74 -4.38 10.51
N ASN A 12 -1.08 -5.54 10.49
CA ASN A 12 -0.54 -6.16 9.28
C ASN A 12 -1.33 -7.42 8.95
N GLN A 13 -2.54 -7.24 8.42
CA GLN A 13 -3.19 -8.32 7.71
C GLN A 13 -2.34 -8.66 6.48
N TYR A 14 -2.03 -9.95 6.30
CA TYR A 14 -1.28 -10.43 5.14
C TYR A 14 -2.23 -11.17 4.20
N TYR A 15 -2.12 -10.89 2.90
CA TYR A 15 -2.64 -11.76 1.87
C TYR A 15 -1.70 -12.96 1.70
N ALA A 16 -2.23 -14.17 1.90
CA ALA A 16 -1.49 -15.41 1.70
C ALA A 16 -1.65 -15.87 0.25
N SER A 17 -0.57 -15.78 -0.53
CA SER A 17 -0.50 -16.32 -1.88
C SER A 17 0.34 -17.59 -1.91
N LYS A 18 0.24 -18.38 -3.00
CA LYS A 18 1.16 -19.50 -3.26
C LYS A 18 2.64 -19.06 -3.43
N TYR A 19 2.90 -17.77 -3.60
CA TYR A 19 4.22 -17.19 -3.81
C TYR A 19 4.77 -16.47 -2.57
N GLY A 20 4.04 -16.53 -1.45
CA GLY A 20 4.43 -15.91 -0.19
C GLY A 20 3.32 -15.07 0.44
N ARG A 21 3.65 -14.48 1.59
CA ARG A 21 2.77 -13.56 2.31
C ARG A 21 3.05 -12.13 1.88
N ILE A 22 2.03 -11.45 1.39
CA ILE A 22 2.09 -10.05 0.97
C ILE A 22 1.36 -9.22 2.02
N ALA A 23 2.00 -8.19 2.56
CA ALA A 23 1.31 -7.29 3.49
C ALA A 23 0.16 -6.60 2.76
N ILE A 24 -1.02 -6.49 3.37
CA ILE A 24 -2.14 -5.76 2.78
C ILE A 24 -1.83 -4.26 2.91
N PHE A 25 -1.87 -3.54 1.79
CA PHE A 25 -1.60 -2.12 1.75
C PHE A 25 -2.71 -1.31 2.45
N THR A 26 -2.33 -0.50 3.42
CA THR A 26 -3.23 0.34 4.24
C THR A 26 -2.94 1.84 4.11
N GLY A 27 -2.00 2.25 3.24
CA GLY A 27 -1.52 3.64 3.16
C GLY A 27 -0.35 3.95 4.10
N ASP A 28 -0.32 3.34 5.28
CA ASP A 28 0.72 3.59 6.30
C ASP A 28 1.89 2.61 6.22
N ASN A 29 1.69 1.47 5.56
CA ASN A 29 2.66 0.38 5.54
C ASN A 29 3.33 0.19 4.17
N TYR A 30 3.43 1.26 3.35
CA TYR A 30 3.91 1.17 1.97
C TYR A 30 5.24 0.42 1.87
N THR A 31 6.22 0.68 2.74
CA THR A 31 7.52 0.00 2.71
C THR A 31 7.39 -1.53 2.88
N ALA A 32 6.54 -1.98 3.81
CA ALA A 32 6.31 -3.40 4.07
C ALA A 32 5.52 -4.06 2.93
N PHE A 33 4.46 -3.40 2.45
CA PHE A 33 3.71 -3.79 1.26
C PHE A 33 4.64 -3.93 0.05
N ALA A 34 5.37 -2.88 -0.30
CA ALA A 34 6.22 -2.83 -1.47
C ALA A 34 7.28 -3.93 -1.46
N THR A 35 7.93 -4.15 -0.31
CA THR A 35 8.96 -5.19 -0.16
C THR A 35 8.38 -6.60 -0.35
N THR A 36 7.27 -6.91 0.32
CA THR A 36 6.67 -8.25 0.28
C THR A 36 5.98 -8.53 -1.06
N CYS A 37 5.29 -7.54 -1.63
CA CYS A 37 4.64 -7.65 -2.94
C CYS A 37 5.67 -7.80 -4.05
N ARG A 38 6.75 -6.99 -4.05
CA ARG A 38 7.88 -7.14 -4.99
C ARG A 38 8.48 -8.53 -4.94
N THR A 39 8.66 -9.09 -3.73
CA THR A 39 9.20 -10.45 -3.58
C THR A 39 8.32 -11.48 -4.31
N ALA A 40 7.00 -11.42 -4.11
CA ALA A 40 6.06 -12.30 -4.81
C ALA A 40 6.06 -12.08 -6.34
N LEU A 41 6.16 -10.83 -6.78
CA LEU A 41 6.23 -10.45 -8.20
C LEU A 41 7.50 -10.97 -8.90
N VAL A 42 8.65 -10.97 -8.19
CA VAL A 42 9.90 -11.56 -8.68
C VAL A 42 9.75 -13.07 -8.85
N VAL A 43 9.12 -13.76 -7.89
CA VAL A 43 8.90 -15.21 -7.97
C VAL A 43 8.05 -15.61 -9.18
N VAL A 44 7.08 -14.78 -9.58
CA VAL A 44 6.27 -15.02 -10.79
C VAL A 44 6.87 -14.45 -12.07
N GLY A 45 8.06 -13.85 -12.00
CA GLY A 45 8.75 -13.25 -13.15
C GLY A 45 8.06 -12.01 -13.73
N ALA A 46 7.20 -11.34 -12.96
CA ALA A 46 6.40 -10.22 -13.43
C ALA A 46 6.93 -8.84 -12.96
N TRP A 47 7.98 -8.79 -12.13
CA TRP A 47 8.49 -7.52 -11.61
C TRP A 47 8.91 -6.53 -12.71
N SER A 48 9.58 -7.01 -13.76
CA SER A 48 9.99 -6.17 -14.90
C SER A 48 8.81 -5.56 -15.67
N ILE A 49 7.65 -6.21 -15.63
CA ILE A 49 6.40 -5.66 -16.18
C ILE A 49 5.89 -4.56 -15.25
N VAL A 50 5.84 -4.86 -13.95
CA VAL A 50 5.31 -3.95 -12.92
C VAL A 50 6.15 -2.68 -12.77
N ASP A 51 7.48 -2.77 -12.87
CA ASP A 51 8.36 -1.59 -12.83
C ASP A 51 8.49 -0.87 -14.19
N GLY A 52 7.84 -1.39 -15.24
CA GLY A 52 7.77 -0.78 -16.56
C GLY A 52 9.03 -0.98 -17.42
N THR A 53 10.01 -1.77 -16.97
CA THR A 53 11.22 -2.06 -17.75
C THR A 53 10.97 -3.04 -18.90
N GLU A 54 9.93 -3.86 -18.81
CA GLU A 54 9.52 -4.82 -19.84
C GLU A 54 8.21 -4.40 -20.53
N ILE A 55 8.34 -3.95 -21.77
CA ILE A 55 7.22 -3.51 -22.60
C ILE A 55 6.50 -4.71 -23.23
N ARG A 56 5.17 -4.65 -23.28
CA ARG A 56 4.34 -5.64 -23.95
C ARG A 56 4.76 -5.84 -25.42
N PRO A 57 5.12 -7.06 -25.85
CA PRO A 57 5.51 -7.30 -27.24
C PRO A 57 4.40 -6.95 -28.25
N ALA A 58 4.78 -6.34 -29.36
CA ALA A 58 3.88 -6.06 -30.47
C ALA A 58 3.49 -7.35 -31.23
N GLY A 59 2.31 -7.35 -31.85
CA GLY A 59 1.82 -8.46 -32.67
C GLY A 59 1.17 -9.59 -31.86
N ALA A 60 0.97 -10.75 -32.48
CA ALA A 60 0.45 -11.95 -31.83
C ALA A 60 1.55 -13.03 -31.80
N GLY A 61 1.69 -13.75 -30.69
CA GLY A 61 2.74 -14.77 -30.57
C GLY A 61 2.93 -15.30 -29.16
N ALA A 62 3.84 -16.26 -29.01
CA ALA A 62 4.15 -16.87 -27.71
C ALA A 62 4.67 -15.85 -26.69
N GLY A 63 5.55 -14.92 -27.11
CA GLY A 63 6.09 -13.88 -26.23
C GLY A 63 5.02 -12.94 -25.66
N ARG A 64 4.05 -12.52 -26.49
CA ARG A 64 2.92 -11.71 -26.00
C ARG A 64 2.04 -12.49 -25.03
N ARG A 65 1.75 -13.76 -25.32
CA ARG A 65 0.94 -14.60 -24.42
C ARG A 65 1.62 -14.82 -23.06
N ASP A 66 2.93 -15.03 -23.06
CA ASP A 66 3.73 -15.16 -21.84
C ASP A 66 3.72 -13.85 -21.03
N TRP A 67 3.94 -12.72 -21.69
CA TRP A 67 3.83 -11.40 -21.07
C TRP A 67 2.44 -11.18 -20.46
N ASP A 68 1.36 -11.46 -21.22
CA ASP A 68 -0.03 -11.28 -20.78
C ASP A 68 -0.34 -12.18 -19.55
N ASP A 69 0.19 -13.40 -19.51
CA ASP A 69 0.02 -14.31 -18.36
C ASP A 69 0.75 -13.80 -17.09
N ARG A 70 1.99 -13.33 -17.24
CA ARG A 70 2.75 -12.74 -16.13
C ARG A 70 2.11 -11.45 -15.62
N ASN A 71 1.62 -10.60 -16.53
CA ASN A 71 0.90 -9.38 -16.18
C ASN A 71 -0.40 -9.68 -15.41
N ARG A 72 -1.21 -10.66 -15.84
CA ARG A 72 -2.41 -11.06 -15.09
C ARG A 72 -2.11 -11.60 -13.69
N LYS A 73 -1.03 -12.34 -13.53
CA LYS A 73 -0.55 -12.77 -12.20
C LYS A 73 -0.17 -11.56 -11.34
N ALA A 74 0.49 -10.56 -11.91
CA ALA A 74 0.81 -9.33 -11.20
C ALA A 74 -0.45 -8.57 -10.77
N ILE A 75 -1.41 -8.37 -11.67
CA ILE A 75 -2.71 -7.75 -11.36
C ILE A 75 -3.39 -8.47 -10.20
N GLN A 76 -3.42 -9.82 -10.23
CA GLN A 76 -4.02 -10.62 -9.15
C GLN A 76 -3.30 -10.38 -7.81
N LEU A 77 -1.96 -10.42 -7.78
CA LEU A 77 -1.19 -10.26 -6.56
C LEU A 77 -1.35 -8.86 -5.97
N ILE A 78 -1.29 -7.82 -6.80
CA ILE A 78 -1.45 -6.43 -6.38
C ILE A 78 -2.88 -6.19 -5.88
N SER A 79 -3.90 -6.48 -6.69
CA SER A 79 -5.31 -6.22 -6.30
C SER A 79 -5.74 -6.97 -5.04
N SER A 80 -5.25 -8.19 -4.83
CA SER A 80 -5.56 -8.99 -3.62
C SER A 80 -4.83 -8.52 -2.36
N SER A 81 -3.82 -7.66 -2.51
CA SER A 81 -3.03 -7.11 -1.41
C SER A 81 -3.26 -5.62 -1.18
N VAL A 82 -4.36 -5.08 -1.68
CA VAL A 82 -4.77 -3.68 -1.46
C VAL A 82 -6.04 -3.64 -0.63
N SER A 83 -6.04 -2.86 0.46
CA SER A 83 -7.24 -2.69 1.29
C SER A 83 -8.35 -1.94 0.54
N VAL A 84 -9.60 -2.19 0.93
CA VAL A 84 -10.80 -1.65 0.28
C VAL A 84 -10.74 -0.14 0.02
N PRO A 85 -10.29 0.72 0.95
CA PRO A 85 -10.24 2.17 0.71
C PRO A 85 -9.33 2.60 -0.46
N PHE A 86 -8.33 1.79 -0.82
CA PHE A 86 -7.34 2.09 -1.87
C PHE A 86 -7.62 1.33 -3.18
N GLN A 87 -8.63 0.47 -3.23
CA GLN A 87 -9.06 -0.19 -4.47
C GLN A 87 -9.44 0.81 -5.59
N PRO A 88 -10.08 1.97 -5.31
CA PRO A 88 -10.34 2.97 -6.35
C PRO A 88 -9.06 3.44 -7.07
N CYS A 89 -7.93 3.57 -6.36
CA CYS A 89 -6.66 4.03 -6.91
C CYS A 89 -6.10 3.12 -7.99
N ILE A 90 -6.45 1.83 -7.98
CA ILE A 90 -5.92 0.83 -8.93
C ILE A 90 -6.95 0.38 -9.97
N THR A 91 -8.15 0.95 -9.95
CA THR A 91 -9.28 0.51 -10.80
C THR A 91 -8.97 0.70 -12.28
N ASP A 92 -8.39 1.84 -12.65
CA ASP A 92 -8.05 2.13 -14.05
C ASP A 92 -6.99 1.14 -14.56
N GLY A 93 -5.96 0.84 -13.77
CA GLY A 93 -4.97 -0.18 -14.12
C GLY A 93 -5.56 -1.59 -14.25
N ILE A 94 -6.60 -1.93 -13.47
CA ILE A 94 -7.33 -3.20 -13.65
C ILE A 94 -8.10 -3.20 -14.98
N ASN A 95 -8.80 -2.11 -15.30
CA ASN A 95 -9.60 -1.98 -16.52
C ASN A 95 -8.72 -1.99 -17.79
N GLU A 96 -7.54 -1.41 -17.71
CA GLU A 96 -6.56 -1.38 -18.80
C GLU A 96 -5.71 -2.66 -18.90
N GLU A 97 -5.88 -3.60 -17.96
CA GLU A 97 -5.02 -4.76 -17.77
C GLU A 97 -3.54 -4.36 -17.68
N ASP A 98 -3.21 -3.35 -16.89
CA ASP A 98 -1.86 -2.80 -16.76
C ASP A 98 -1.39 -2.76 -15.29
N ALA A 99 -0.56 -3.74 -14.92
CA ALA A 99 0.00 -3.83 -13.58
C ALA A 99 1.03 -2.71 -13.27
N ASN A 100 1.65 -2.09 -14.28
CA ASN A 100 2.56 -0.97 -14.08
C ASN A 100 1.79 0.26 -13.60
N ILE A 101 0.65 0.55 -14.21
CA ILE A 101 -0.24 1.65 -13.78
C ILE A 101 -0.70 1.43 -12.33
N MET A 102 -1.16 0.22 -11.99
CA MET A 102 -1.58 -0.10 -10.62
C MET A 102 -0.46 0.19 -9.60
N TRP A 103 0.77 -0.22 -9.91
CA TRP A 103 1.91 -0.02 -9.03
C TRP A 103 2.33 1.45 -8.92
N ALA A 104 2.30 2.18 -10.04
CA ALA A 104 2.61 3.60 -10.07
C ALA A 104 1.64 4.40 -9.19
N GLU A 105 0.34 4.09 -9.21
CA GLU A 105 -0.66 4.75 -8.35
C GLU A 105 -0.40 4.46 -6.87
N LEU A 106 -0.16 3.19 -6.50
CA LEU A 106 0.15 2.83 -5.11
C LEU A 106 1.46 3.46 -4.61
N THR A 107 2.42 3.70 -5.50
CA THR A 107 3.68 4.37 -5.15
C THR A 107 3.46 5.83 -4.74
N LYS A 108 2.43 6.51 -5.26
CA LYS A 108 2.10 7.89 -4.88
C LYS A 108 1.65 8.00 -3.42
N GLU A 109 1.10 6.92 -2.89
CA GLU A 109 0.67 6.79 -1.51
C GLU A 109 1.83 6.48 -0.55
N ASP A 110 3.07 6.43 -1.03
CA ASP A 110 4.25 6.34 -0.18
C ASP A 110 4.42 7.62 0.66
N ARG A 111 3.86 7.58 1.87
CA ARG A 111 3.94 8.65 2.87
C ARG A 111 5.38 8.95 3.30
N ALA A 112 6.32 8.02 3.12
CA ALA A 112 7.74 8.25 3.43
C ALA A 112 8.40 9.23 2.45
N THR A 113 7.86 9.39 1.24
CA THR A 113 8.40 10.30 0.20
C THR A 113 7.46 11.46 -0.14
N SER A 114 6.18 11.42 0.27
CA SER A 114 5.22 12.50 0.05
C SER A 114 5.52 13.75 0.90
N ARG A 115 6.18 14.74 0.29
CA ARG A 115 6.45 16.05 0.92
C ARG A 115 5.19 16.77 1.39
N VAL A 116 4.07 16.61 0.69
CA VAL A 116 2.78 17.23 1.07
C VAL A 116 2.23 16.58 2.32
N TYR A 117 2.27 15.25 2.42
CA TYR A 117 1.85 14.54 3.61
C TYR A 117 2.74 14.92 4.82
N GLN A 118 4.06 14.93 4.63
CA GLN A 118 5.00 15.38 5.66
C GLN A 118 4.72 16.82 6.08
N ALA A 119 4.53 17.76 5.14
CA ALA A 119 4.22 19.16 5.45
C ALA A 119 2.88 19.30 6.22
N ASN A 120 1.86 18.54 5.84
CA ASN A 120 0.58 18.53 6.53
C ASN A 120 0.68 17.93 7.95
N LEU A 121 1.43 16.84 8.11
CA LEU A 121 1.70 16.22 9.42
C LEU A 121 2.43 17.21 10.35
N TYR A 122 3.49 17.87 9.84
CA TYR A 122 4.21 18.91 10.57
C TYR A 122 3.31 20.09 10.93
N SER A 123 2.47 20.53 9.99
CA SER A 123 1.52 21.62 10.22
C SER A 123 0.52 21.27 11.31
N GLN A 124 -0.09 20.08 11.24
CA GLN A 124 -1.07 19.60 12.23
C GLN A 124 -0.44 19.41 13.62
N PHE A 125 0.77 18.85 13.69
CA PHE A 125 1.50 18.72 14.95
C PHE A 125 1.82 20.09 15.57
N ASN A 126 2.34 21.04 14.78
CA ASN A 126 2.68 22.38 15.26
C ASN A 126 1.45 23.23 15.64
N GLN A 127 0.29 22.95 15.04
CA GLN A 127 -0.97 23.61 15.37
C GLN A 127 -1.72 22.91 16.52
N ALA A 128 -1.29 21.72 16.94
CA ALA A 128 -1.92 21.01 18.04
C ALA A 128 -1.67 21.76 19.36
N ALA A 129 -2.70 22.41 19.87
CA ALA A 129 -2.71 23.03 21.18
C ALA A 129 -3.55 22.19 22.16
N TRP A 130 -3.08 22.10 23.40
CA TRP A 130 -3.88 21.53 24.48
C TRP A 130 -4.95 22.54 24.89
N ASN A 131 -6.21 22.10 24.89
CA ASN A 131 -7.31 22.87 25.47
C ASN A 131 -7.76 22.23 26.79
N PRO A 132 -7.42 22.84 27.96
CA PRO A 132 -7.78 22.30 29.28
C PRO A 132 -9.29 22.26 29.55
N GLN A 133 -10.10 22.97 28.78
CA GLN A 133 -11.56 22.98 28.94
C GLN A 133 -12.24 21.80 28.24
N THR A 134 -11.58 21.19 27.25
CA THR A 134 -12.19 20.16 26.39
C THR A 134 -11.48 18.82 26.47
N GLU A 135 -10.20 18.78 26.83
CA GLU A 135 -9.46 17.53 26.93
C GLU A 135 -8.48 17.48 28.12
N SER A 136 -8.24 16.28 28.63
CA SER A 136 -7.22 16.06 29.66
C SER A 136 -5.82 16.08 29.03
N ILE A 137 -4.79 16.36 29.85
CA ILE A 137 -3.39 16.30 29.39
C ILE A 137 -3.02 14.92 28.81
N ARG A 138 -3.61 13.84 29.34
CA ARG A 138 -3.37 12.46 28.85
C ARG A 138 -4.02 12.23 27.48
N THR A 139 -5.20 12.80 27.27
CA THR A 139 -5.91 12.74 25.98
C THR A 139 -5.13 13.51 24.92
N PHE A 140 -4.62 14.69 25.28
CA PHE A 140 -3.77 15.48 24.41
C PHE A 140 -2.47 14.75 24.04
N GLN A 141 -1.81 14.12 25.02
CA GLN A 141 -0.62 13.30 24.77
C GLN A 141 -0.92 12.15 23.81
N ALA A 142 -2.01 11.41 24.01
CA ALA A 142 -2.38 10.30 23.12
C ALA A 142 -2.59 10.78 21.67
N ARG A 143 -3.23 11.94 21.48
CA ARG A 143 -3.40 12.57 20.16
C ARG A 143 -2.07 12.97 19.53
N LEU A 144 -1.11 13.44 20.33
CA LEU A 144 0.23 13.74 19.82
C LEU A 144 0.99 12.47 19.40
N GLU A 145 0.78 11.36 20.12
CA GLU A 145 1.39 10.07 19.80
C GLU A 145 0.86 9.47 18.48
N GLU A 146 -0.35 9.85 18.03
CA GLU A 146 -0.89 9.47 16.71
C GLU A 146 -0.04 10.00 15.54
N PHE A 147 0.69 11.10 15.71
CA PHE A 147 1.59 11.64 14.67
C PHE A 147 2.90 10.86 14.52
N ARG A 148 3.15 9.84 15.36
CA ARG A 148 4.38 9.04 15.35
C ARG A 148 4.36 7.86 14.36
N ALA A 149 3.23 7.60 13.71
CA ALA A 149 3.00 6.45 12.83
C ALA A 149 3.72 6.58 11.47
#